data_AF-A0A974CYU8-F1
#
_entry.id   AF-A0A974CYU8-F1
#
_cell.length_a   1.000
_cell.length_b   1.000
_cell.length_c   1.000
_cell.angle_alpha   90.00
_cell.angle_beta   90.00
_cell.angle_gamma   90.00
#
_symmetry.space_group_name_H-M   'P 1'
#
loop_
_entity.id
_entity.type
_entity.pdbx_description
1 polymer ?
#
loop_
_entity_poly.entity_id
_entity_poly.type
_entity_poly.pdbx_seq_one_letter_code
_entity_poly.pdbx_strand_id
1 'polypeptide(L)' 'MPSVGEMVMVKVFRHVGPWDANWEGPYRVLEVMGNTMLKVQRPMTYKKKSRRSQEVLWVHIDQAKATRASPTQ' A
#
# COMPACT_ATOMS: atom_id res chain seq x y z
N MET A 1 -9.85 -8.37 7.45
CA MET A 1 -8.57 -7.72 7.77
C MET A 1 -7.54 -8.25 6.80
N PRO A 2 -6.65 -7.40 6.26
CA PRO A 2 -5.67 -7.85 5.30
C PRO A 2 -4.67 -8.81 5.94
N SER A 3 -4.30 -9.87 5.21
CA SER A 3 -3.39 -10.92 5.67
C SER A 3 -1.96 -10.68 5.19
N VAL A 4 -0.98 -11.25 5.89
CA VAL A 4 0.42 -11.23 5.43
C VAL A 4 0.49 -11.87 4.04
N GLY A 5 1.13 -11.18 3.10
CA GLY A 5 1.25 -11.59 1.69
C GLY A 5 0.18 -11.02 0.76
N GLU A 6 -0.91 -10.45 1.28
CA GLU A 6 -1.93 -9.80 0.44
C GLU A 6 -1.43 -8.48 -0.17
N MET A 7 -2.06 -8.13 -1.29
CA MET A 7 -1.89 -6.84 -1.92
C MET A 7 -2.93 -5.84 -1.41
N VAL A 8 -2.46 -4.67 -0.98
CA VAL A 8 -3.29 -3.59 -0.44
C VAL A 8 -2.92 -2.27 -1.11
N MET A 9 -3.88 -1.38 -1.28
CA MET A 9 -3.62 0.03 -1.59
C MET A 9 -3.53 0.81 -0.28
N VAL A 10 -2.65 1.81 -0.22
CA VAL A 10 -2.50 2.70 0.93
C VAL A 10 -2.96 4.10 0.54
N LYS A 11 -3.72 4.72 1.43
CA LYS A 11 -4.17 6.11 1.27
C LYS A 11 -2.98 7.05 1.45
N VAL A 12 -2.58 7.74 0.38
CA VAL A 12 -1.52 8.75 0.41
C VAL A 12 -2.13 10.13 0.26
N PHE A 13 -1.96 10.97 1.27
CA PHE A 13 -2.36 12.37 1.20
C PHE A 13 -1.28 13.15 0.46
N ARG A 14 -1.37 13.19 -0.87
CA ARG A 14 -0.58 14.12 -1.67
C ARG A 14 -1.40 15.38 -1.95
N HIS A 15 -0.83 16.53 -1.66
CA HIS A 15 -1.43 17.84 -1.90
C HIS A 15 -1.32 18.21 -3.39
N VAL A 16 -1.97 17.44 -4.28
CA VAL A 16 -1.86 17.60 -5.75
C VAL A 16 -3.15 18.08 -6.42
N GLY A 17 -4.19 18.43 -5.66
CA GLY A 17 -5.47 18.84 -6.20
C GLY A 17 -6.59 18.76 -5.17
N PRO A 18 -7.85 19.05 -5.54
CA PRO A 18 -8.98 19.04 -4.62
C PRO A 18 -9.07 17.68 -3.94
N TRP A 19 -8.95 17.66 -2.61
CA TRP A 19 -9.14 16.60 -1.57
C TRP A 19 -9.34 15.11 -1.95
N ASP A 20 -8.90 14.67 -3.11
CA ASP A 20 -9.05 13.29 -3.56
C ASP A 20 -8.03 12.43 -2.83
N ALA A 21 -8.55 11.47 -2.09
CA ALA A 21 -7.75 10.44 -1.46
C ALA A 21 -7.03 9.64 -2.55
N ASN A 22 -5.78 9.96 -2.81
CA ASN A 22 -4.94 9.23 -3.75
C ASN A 22 -4.53 7.89 -3.12
N TRP A 23 -5.23 6.82 -3.48
CA TRP A 23 -4.82 5.46 -3.13
C TRP A 23 -3.63 5.06 -4.00
N GLU A 24 -2.50 4.76 -3.36
CA GLU A 24 -1.29 4.28 -4.02
C GLU A 24 -1.17 2.76 -3.81
N GLY A 25 -0.54 2.03 -4.72
CA GLY A 25 -0.40 0.57 -4.62
C GLY A 25 -0.43 -0.11 -6.00
N PRO A 26 -0.41 -1.45 -6.05
CA PRO A 26 -0.55 -2.40 -4.94
C PRO A 26 0.73 -2.57 -4.09
N TYR A 27 0.59 -2.48 -2.77
CA TYR A 27 1.62 -2.76 -1.77
C TYR A 27 1.47 -4.17 -1.21
N ARG A 28 2.59 -4.84 -0.92
CA ARG A 28 2.55 -6.17 -0.31
C ARG A 28 2.61 -6.07 1.20
N VAL A 29 1.68 -6.70 1.91
CA VAL A 29 1.72 -6.79 3.38
C VAL A 29 2.82 -7.76 3.78
N LEU A 30 3.78 -7.30 4.58
CA LEU A 30 4.86 -8.10 5.15
C LEU A 30 4.54 -8.57 6.57
N GLU A 31 3.87 -7.73 7.35
CA GLU A 31 3.62 -7.98 8.77
C GLU A 31 2.33 -7.26 9.19
N VAL A 32 1.59 -7.87 10.11
CA VAL A 32 0.37 -7.29 10.69
C VAL A 32 0.61 -7.19 12.19
N MET A 33 0.68 -5.96 12.72
CA MET A 33 0.79 -5.72 14.14
C MET A 33 -0.59 -5.48 14.74
N GLY A 34 -1.15 -6.56 15.30
CA GLY A 34 -2.47 -6.57 15.91
C GLY A 34 -3.56 -6.13 14.94
N ASN A 35 -4.49 -5.32 15.44
CA ASN A 35 -5.67 -4.87 14.70
C ASN A 35 -5.58 -3.38 14.30
N THR A 36 -4.38 -2.80 14.32
CA THR A 36 -4.17 -1.36 14.12
C THR A 36 -3.15 -1.05 13.02
N MET A 37 -2.10 -1.85 12.87
CA MET A 37 -0.99 -1.51 11.97
C MET A 37 -0.60 -2.62 11.01
N LEU A 38 -0.22 -2.22 9.80
CA LEU A 38 0.30 -3.08 8.75
C LEU A 38 1.66 -2.56 8.31
N LYS A 39 2.60 -3.49 8.18
CA LYS A 39 3.89 -3.25 7.53
C LYS A 39 3.73 -3.63 6.07
N VAL A 40 3.87 -2.66 5.19
CA VAL A 40 3.68 -2.83 3.75
C VAL A 40 4.93 -2.47 2.98
N GLN A 41 5.17 -3.19 1.89
CA GLN A 41 6.31 -2.96 1.01
C GLN A 41 5.87 -2.28 -0.28
N ARG A 42 6.53 -1.16 -0.62
CA ARG A 42 6.38 -0.46 -1.90
C ARG A 42 6.73 -1.38 -3.07
N PRO A 43 5.86 -1.52 -4.10
CA PRO A 43 6.26 -2.14 -5.34
C PRO A 43 7.35 -1.27 -5.95
N MET A 44 8.48 -1.89 -6.32
CA MET A 44 9.60 -1.19 -6.93
C MET A 44 9.16 -0.65 -8.29
N THR A 45 8.83 0.63 -8.37
CA THR A 45 8.36 1.23 -9.63
C THR A 45 9.56 1.41 -10.54
N TYR A 46 9.55 0.74 -11.70
CA TYR A 46 10.66 0.63 -12.66
C TYR A 46 11.04 1.94 -13.38
N LYS A 47 10.72 3.11 -12.82
CA LYS A 47 11.07 4.40 -13.43
C LYS A 47 12.21 5.08 -12.67
N LYS A 48 13.34 5.15 -13.38
CA LYS A 48 14.58 5.90 -13.14
C LYS A 48 15.56 5.29 -12.14
N LYS A 49 16.71 4.88 -12.69
CA LYS A 49 18.10 4.85 -12.16
C LYS A 49 18.37 5.57 -10.82
N SER A 50 17.69 5.18 -9.76
CA SER A 50 18.05 5.58 -8.42
C SER A 50 17.77 4.41 -7.51
N ARG A 51 18.84 3.93 -6.90
CA ARG A 51 18.96 2.83 -5.95
C ARG A 51 18.17 3.17 -4.68
N ARG A 52 16.84 3.36 -4.78
CA ARG A 52 15.99 3.52 -3.60
C ARG A 52 15.65 2.12 -3.10
N SER A 53 16.31 1.78 -2.00
CA SER A 53 16.03 0.66 -1.13
C SER A 53 14.54 0.36 -1.07
N GLN A 54 14.16 -0.92 -1.03
CA GLN A 54 12.78 -1.35 -0.76
C GLN A 54 12.20 -0.52 0.39
N GLU A 55 11.32 0.43 0.08
CA GLU A 55 10.71 1.28 1.08
C GLU A 55 9.64 0.44 1.79
N VAL A 56 9.91 0.12 3.07
CA VAL A 56 8.96 -0.49 3.97
C VAL A 56 8.26 0.62 4.73
N LEU A 57 6.93 0.62 4.70
CA LEU A 57 6.11 1.59 5.43
C LEU A 57 5.22 0.90 6.45
N TRP A 58 5.05 1.57 7.57
CA TRP A 58 4.03 1.24 8.56
C TRP A 58 2.80 2.10 8.31
N VAL A 59 1.65 1.46 8.13
CA VAL A 59 0.38 2.12 7.80
C VAL A 59 -0.72 1.64 8.73
N HIS A 60 -1.66 2.52 9.06
CA HIS A 60 -2.84 2.14 9.84
C HIS A 60 -3.77 1.26 9.00
N ILE A 61 -4.48 0.30 9.61
CA ILE A 61 -5.43 -0.57 8.89
C ILE A 61 -6.51 0.26 8.17
N ASP A 62 -7.00 1.35 8.76
CA ASP A 62 -7.98 2.26 8.11
C ASP A 62 -7.43 2.99 6.88
N GLN A 63 -6.11 3.10 6.77
CA GLN A 63 -5.43 3.70 5.62
C GLN A 63 -5.06 2.66 4.58
N ALA A 64 -5.40 1.39 4.79
CA ALA A 64 -5.15 0.30 3.86
C ALA A 64 -6.46 -0.27 3.32
N LYS A 65 -6.52 -0.47 2.01
CA LYS A 65 -7.66 -1.09 1.33
C LYS A 65 -7.19 -2.32 0.57
N ALA A 66 -7.78 -3.48 0.83
CA ALA A 66 -7.49 -4.68 0.04
C ALA A 66 -7.75 -4.41 -1.44
N THR A 67 -6.75 -4.70 -2.30
CA THR A 67 -7.01 -4.73 -3.75
C THR A 67 -7.83 -5.98 -4.02
N ARG A 68 -9.15 -5.83 -4.12
CA ARG A 68 -9.98 -6.85 -4.77
C ARG A 68 -9.52 -6.90 -6.23
N ALA A 69 -8.60 -7.80 -6.54
CA ALA A 69 -8.50 -8.32 -7.89
C ALA A 69 -9.83 -9.04 -8.12
N SER A 70 -10.79 -8.35 -8.73
CA SER A 70 -11.96 -9.01 -9.29
C SER A 70 -11.42 -10.01 -10.32
N PRO A 71 -11.64 -11.32 -10.17
CA PRO A 71 -11.55 -12.18 -11.33
C PRO A 71 -12.75 -11.77 -12.20
N THR A 72 -12.48 -11.12 -13.33
CA THR A 72 -13.47 -11.00 -14.39
C THR A 72 -13.78 -12.43 -14.82
N GLN A 73 -14.96 -12.91 -14.43
CA GLN A 73 -15.49 -14.23 -14.80
C GLN A 73 -16.02 -14.20 -16.23
#